data_AF-A0A7L8UAI9-F1
#
_entry.id   AF-A0A7L8UAI9-F1
#
_cell.length_a   1.000
_cell.length_b   1.000
_cell.length_c   1.000
_cell.angle_alpha   90.00
_cell.angle_beta   90.00
_cell.angle_gamma   90.00
#
_symmetry.space_group_name_H-M   'P 1'
#
loop_
_entity.id
_entity.type
_entity.pdbx_description
1 polymer ?
#
loop_
_entity_poly.entity_id
_entity_poly.type
_entity_poly.pdbx_seq_one_letter_code
_entity_poly.pdbx_strand_id
1 'polypeptide(L)'
;MSENSKINIWQEFAEETGGTFKVGYSWISDSTEIEYKNWKIIFDNFTVCSGKYNTETVRVITPIIVKDGFKFEIYRPGFIRKIEKLFGAQDIEIGYPDFDKAFIIKSNKEFKIKALLRNKEIRYLIASLPEVNLEISDHKEIWGDKLPENEYELSYFMDGEIHNLETLKLLLQLFKLILDELYLMNSIS
;
A
#
# COMPACT_ATOMS: atom_id res chain seq x y z
N MET A 1 -14.04 -16.90 35.01
CA MET A 1 -12.79 -16.61 34.27
C MET A 1 -13.22 -16.32 32.85
N SER A 2 -13.40 -15.05 32.49
CA SER A 2 -13.69 -14.67 31.11
C SER A 2 -12.37 -14.67 30.35
N GLU A 3 -12.18 -15.62 29.44
CA GLU A 3 -11.28 -15.43 28.31
C GLU A 3 -11.71 -14.12 27.64
N ASN A 4 -10.89 -13.07 27.81
CA ASN A 4 -11.01 -11.88 26.98
C ASN A 4 -10.73 -12.35 25.56
N SER A 5 -11.77 -12.65 24.78
CA SER A 5 -11.62 -12.90 23.35
C SER A 5 -10.99 -11.63 22.77
N LYS A 6 -9.71 -11.68 22.41
CA LYS A 6 -9.08 -10.59 21.67
C LYS A 6 -9.97 -10.32 20.45
N ILE A 7 -10.58 -9.15 20.42
CA ILE A 7 -11.36 -8.71 19.26
C ILE A 7 -10.38 -8.64 18.09
N ASN A 8 -10.80 -9.17 16.96
CA ASN A 8 -10.01 -9.15 15.75
C ASN A 8 -9.82 -7.70 15.29
N ILE A 9 -8.56 -7.25 15.11
CA ILE A 9 -8.28 -5.87 14.71
C ILE A 9 -8.95 -5.49 13.38
N TRP A 10 -9.10 -6.45 12.46
CA TRP A 10 -9.77 -6.22 11.18
C TRP A 10 -11.27 -6.02 11.35
N GLN A 11 -11.88 -6.70 12.31
CA GLN A 11 -13.28 -6.49 12.65
C GLN A 11 -13.48 -5.11 13.29
N GLU A 12 -12.65 -4.77 14.27
CA GLU A 12 -12.70 -3.46 14.95
C GLU A 12 -12.45 -2.31 13.96
N PHE A 13 -11.48 -2.49 13.05
CA PHE A 13 -11.20 -1.52 12.00
C PHE A 13 -12.38 -1.34 11.04
N ALA A 14 -13.03 -2.45 10.63
CA ALA A 14 -14.23 -2.39 9.80
C ALA A 14 -15.36 -1.60 10.48
N GLU A 15 -15.59 -1.83 11.78
CA GLU A 15 -16.60 -1.12 12.56
C GLU A 15 -16.32 0.39 12.63
N GLU A 16 -15.07 0.80 12.87
CA GLU A 16 -14.70 2.22 12.97
C GLU A 16 -14.73 2.97 11.63
N THR A 17 -14.47 2.29 10.52
CA THR A 17 -14.41 2.93 9.19
C THR A 17 -15.70 2.78 8.39
N GLY A 18 -16.70 2.04 8.90
CA GLY A 18 -17.87 1.63 8.14
C GLY A 18 -17.55 0.67 6.99
N GLY A 19 -16.45 -0.09 7.13
CA GLY A 19 -16.02 -1.10 6.18
C GLY A 19 -16.76 -2.43 6.36
N THR A 20 -16.40 -3.42 5.54
CA THR A 20 -16.89 -4.79 5.63
C THR A 20 -15.79 -5.71 6.12
N PHE A 21 -16.02 -6.33 7.29
CA PHE A 21 -15.16 -7.41 7.77
C PHE A 21 -15.41 -8.70 6.97
N LYS A 22 -14.34 -9.36 6.55
CA LYS A 22 -14.39 -10.69 5.92
C LYS A 22 -13.57 -11.66 6.76
N VAL A 23 -14.22 -12.75 7.14
CA VAL A 23 -13.56 -13.86 7.83
C VAL A 23 -12.71 -14.62 6.82
N GLY A 24 -11.44 -14.82 7.17
CA GLY A 24 -10.50 -15.61 6.40
C GLY A 24 -10.88 -17.09 6.37
N TYR A 25 -10.32 -17.81 5.39
CA TYR A 25 -10.44 -19.27 5.35
C TYR A 25 -9.19 -19.87 4.72
N SER A 26 -8.68 -20.95 5.34
CA SER A 26 -7.50 -21.67 4.88
C SER A 26 -6.25 -20.77 4.80
N TRP A 27 -5.78 -20.44 3.59
CA TRP A 27 -4.62 -19.56 3.34
C TRP A 27 -4.99 -18.09 3.16
N ILE A 28 -6.29 -17.75 3.24
CA ILE A 28 -6.79 -16.38 3.18
C ILE A 28 -7.01 -15.91 4.61
N SER A 29 -6.38 -14.79 4.97
CA SER A 29 -6.56 -14.18 6.29
C SER A 29 -7.90 -13.49 6.42
N ASP A 30 -8.20 -13.10 7.65
CA ASP A 30 -9.18 -12.07 7.92
C ASP A 30 -8.80 -10.75 7.21
N SER A 31 -9.81 -9.99 6.80
CA SER A 31 -9.61 -8.73 6.09
C SER A 31 -10.71 -7.69 6.34
N THR A 32 -10.38 -6.45 6.03
CA THR A 32 -11.31 -5.31 6.01
C THR A 32 -11.37 -4.73 4.60
N GLU A 33 -12.56 -4.70 4.00
CA GLU A 33 -12.81 -4.05 2.72
C GLU A 33 -13.51 -2.70 2.93
N ILE A 34 -12.97 -1.64 2.32
CA ILE A 34 -13.50 -0.28 2.45
C ILE A 34 -13.77 0.29 1.06
N GLU A 35 -15.03 0.64 0.80
CA GLU A 35 -15.42 1.34 -0.43
C GLU A 35 -15.06 2.83 -0.32
N TYR A 36 -14.34 3.34 -1.30
CA TYR A 36 -13.98 4.74 -1.41
C TYR A 36 -14.20 5.23 -2.86
N LYS A 37 -15.30 5.97 -3.06
CA LYS A 37 -15.75 6.41 -4.39
C LYS A 37 -15.95 5.21 -5.31
N ASN A 38 -15.09 5.03 -6.31
CA ASN A 38 -15.15 3.93 -7.27
C ASN A 38 -14.12 2.83 -6.97
N TRP A 39 -13.36 2.96 -5.89
CA TRP A 39 -12.28 2.05 -5.55
C TRP A 39 -12.59 1.29 -4.27
N LYS A 40 -12.15 0.02 -4.24
CA LYS A 40 -12.19 -0.80 -3.04
C LYS A 40 -10.78 -0.94 -2.48
N ILE A 41 -10.60 -0.49 -1.23
CA ILE A 41 -9.34 -0.60 -0.50
C ILE A 41 -9.45 -1.81 0.41
N ILE A 42 -8.53 -2.77 0.26
CA ILE A 42 -8.54 -4.03 0.99
C ILE A 42 -7.34 -4.05 1.93
N PHE A 43 -7.61 -4.32 3.21
CA PHE A 43 -6.60 -4.48 4.25
C PHE A 43 -6.62 -5.92 4.75
N ASP A 44 -5.46 -6.57 4.77
CA ASP A 44 -5.33 -7.93 5.28
C ASP A 44 -3.92 -8.22 5.81
N ASN A 45 -3.74 -9.42 6.36
CA ASN A 45 -2.42 -10.00 6.63
C ASN A 45 -2.19 -11.17 5.69
N PHE A 46 -0.98 -11.42 5.24
CA PHE A 46 -0.71 -12.65 4.51
C PHE A 46 0.64 -13.22 4.88
N THR A 47 0.72 -14.54 4.90
CA THR A 47 1.94 -15.25 5.21
C THR A 47 2.76 -15.40 3.93
N VAL A 48 3.89 -14.71 3.84
CA VAL A 48 4.88 -14.94 2.78
C VAL A 48 5.75 -16.14 3.19
N CYS A 49 5.63 -17.24 2.44
CA CYS A 49 6.47 -18.42 2.61
C CYS A 49 7.73 -18.30 1.73
N SER A 50 8.90 -18.13 2.35
CA SER A 50 10.20 -18.15 1.67
C SER A 50 11.06 -19.32 2.17
N GLY A 51 10.89 -20.48 1.53
CA GLY A 51 11.60 -21.70 1.90
C GLY A 51 11.17 -22.22 3.29
N LYS A 52 12.01 -22.02 4.30
CA LYS A 52 11.75 -22.43 5.70
C LYS A 52 11.18 -21.30 6.57
N TYR A 53 11.07 -20.09 6.05
CA TYR A 53 10.66 -18.92 6.81
C TYR A 53 9.27 -18.48 6.36
N ASN A 54 8.37 -18.34 7.35
CA ASN A 54 7.05 -17.76 7.17
C ASN A 54 7.10 -16.36 7.79
N THR A 55 6.78 -15.35 7.00
CA THR A 55 6.74 -13.96 7.47
C THR A 55 5.31 -13.45 7.32
N GLU A 56 4.67 -13.16 8.44
CA GLU A 56 3.41 -12.41 8.43
C GLU A 56 3.67 -11.04 7.82
N THR A 57 2.74 -10.58 6.98
CA THR A 57 2.87 -9.34 6.23
C THR A 57 1.54 -8.62 6.25
N VAL A 58 1.54 -7.37 6.71
CA VAL A 58 0.39 -6.49 6.55
C VAL A 58 0.37 -5.97 5.13
N ARG A 59 -0.80 -6.04 4.49
CA ARG A 59 -1.02 -5.59 3.13
C ARG A 59 -2.21 -4.66 3.04
N VAL A 60 -2.04 -3.62 2.22
CA VAL A 60 -3.13 -2.77 1.78
C VAL A 60 -3.07 -2.70 0.27
N ILE A 61 -4.16 -3.06 -0.42
CA ILE A 61 -4.21 -3.04 -1.88
C ILE A 61 -5.44 -2.31 -2.39
N THR A 62 -5.31 -1.72 -3.56
CA THR A 62 -6.43 -1.16 -4.32
C THR A 62 -6.22 -1.44 -5.79
N PRO A 63 -7.06 -2.30 -6.41
CA PRO A 63 -7.08 -2.46 -7.85
C PRO A 63 -7.46 -1.13 -8.51
N ILE A 64 -6.68 -0.72 -9.51
CA ILE A 64 -6.84 0.55 -10.22
C ILE A 64 -6.65 0.35 -11.73
N ILE A 65 -7.33 1.19 -12.51
CA ILE A 65 -7.08 1.28 -13.95
C ILE A 65 -6.15 2.46 -14.21
N VAL A 66 -4.95 2.21 -14.73
CA VAL A 66 -3.95 3.24 -15.01
C VAL A 66 -3.91 3.55 -16.50
N LYS A 67 -4.12 4.82 -16.85
CA LYS A 67 -4.35 5.24 -18.25
C LYS A 67 -3.09 5.29 -19.12
N ASP A 68 -1.93 5.41 -18.50
CA ASP A 68 -0.69 5.66 -19.22
C ASP A 68 0.48 4.82 -18.70
N GLY A 69 0.19 3.74 -17.96
CA GLY A 69 1.18 2.86 -17.36
C GLY A 69 2.09 3.53 -16.33
N PHE A 70 1.60 4.55 -15.62
CA PHE A 70 2.34 5.16 -14.50
C PHE A 70 2.62 4.12 -13.41
N LYS A 71 3.91 3.91 -13.12
CA LYS A 71 4.41 3.04 -12.05
C LYS A 71 5.34 3.83 -11.14
N PHE A 72 5.33 3.50 -9.86
CA PHE A 72 6.31 4.03 -8.91
C PHE A 72 6.56 3.05 -7.77
N GLU A 73 7.67 3.25 -7.08
CA GLU A 73 8.01 2.63 -5.81
C GLU A 73 8.50 3.72 -4.85
N ILE A 74 8.03 3.69 -3.61
CA ILE A 74 8.55 4.50 -2.51
C ILE A 74 8.85 3.54 -1.36
N TYR A 75 10.10 3.49 -0.91
CA TYR A 75 10.46 2.63 0.20
C TYR A 75 11.56 3.22 1.09
N ARG A 76 11.57 2.80 2.35
CA ARG A 76 12.64 3.17 3.29
C ARG A 76 13.90 2.32 3.03
N PRO A 77 15.12 2.89 3.00
CA PRO A 77 16.35 2.12 2.90
C PRO A 77 16.42 1.03 3.98
N GLY A 78 16.79 -0.20 3.58
CA GLY A 78 16.87 -1.35 4.49
C GLY A 78 15.58 -2.16 4.61
N PHE A 79 14.43 -1.65 4.14
CA PHE A 79 13.13 -2.34 4.13
C PHE A 79 12.74 -2.84 2.74
N ILE A 80 13.72 -2.99 1.84
CA ILE A 80 13.49 -3.36 0.45
C ILE A 80 12.91 -4.76 0.37
N ARG A 81 11.60 -4.86 0.14
CA ARG A 81 10.98 -6.11 -0.28
C ARG A 81 11.39 -6.42 -1.72
N LYS A 82 11.40 -7.71 -2.07
CA LYS A 82 11.53 -8.20 -3.46
C LYS A 82 10.23 -7.88 -4.23
N ILE A 83 9.89 -6.61 -4.33
CA ILE A 83 8.83 -6.10 -5.19
C ILE A 83 9.29 -6.18 -6.65
N GLU A 84 8.39 -6.02 -7.62
CA GLU A 84 8.75 -5.79 -9.03
C GLU A 84 9.66 -4.55 -9.07
N LYS A 85 10.98 -4.77 -9.09
CA LYS A 85 11.91 -3.66 -9.25
C LYS A 85 11.64 -3.03 -10.61
N LEU A 86 11.40 -1.72 -10.64
CA LEU A 86 11.52 -0.89 -11.82
C LEU A 86 12.98 -0.91 -12.30
N PHE A 87 13.37 -2.01 -12.94
CA PHE A 87 14.73 -2.25 -13.39
C PHE A 87 15.15 -1.13 -14.36
N GLY A 88 16.26 -0.47 -14.04
CA GLY A 88 16.80 0.65 -14.82
C GLY A 88 16.29 2.03 -14.42
N ALA A 89 15.30 2.14 -13.52
CA ALA A 89 14.91 3.43 -12.94
C ALA A 89 15.99 3.91 -11.96
N GLN A 90 16.43 5.15 -12.14
CA GLN A 90 17.30 5.85 -11.20
C GLN A 90 16.47 6.38 -10.03
N ASP A 91 17.13 6.56 -8.89
CA ASP A 91 16.52 7.18 -7.71
C ASP A 91 16.17 8.64 -8.05
N ILE A 92 14.95 9.05 -7.72
CA ILE A 92 14.39 10.37 -8.02
C ILE A 92 14.43 11.23 -6.76
N GLU A 93 15.08 12.39 -6.83
CA GLU A 93 14.95 13.44 -5.81
C GLU A 93 13.73 14.32 -6.13
N ILE A 94 12.81 14.45 -5.18
CA ILE A 94 11.60 15.27 -5.32
C ILE A 94 11.78 16.71 -4.84
N GLY A 95 12.94 17.06 -4.28
CA GLY A 95 13.29 18.41 -3.85
C GLY A 95 12.91 18.72 -2.40
N TYR A 96 12.73 17.70 -1.57
CA TYR A 96 12.44 17.81 -0.14
C TYR A 96 13.53 17.04 0.63
N PRO A 97 14.62 17.71 1.06
CA PRO A 97 15.84 17.03 1.53
C PRO A 97 15.63 15.98 2.63
N ASP A 98 14.75 16.25 3.60
CA ASP A 98 14.47 15.30 4.67
C ASP A 98 13.74 14.05 4.16
N PHE A 99 12.85 14.22 3.17
CA PHE A 99 12.12 13.12 2.55
C PHE A 99 13.03 12.33 1.59
N ASP A 100 13.78 13.03 0.74
CA ASP A 100 14.74 12.45 -0.22
C ASP A 100 15.86 11.66 0.50
N LYS A 101 16.21 12.06 1.72
CA LYS A 101 17.16 11.31 2.57
C LYS A 101 16.52 10.09 3.23
N ALA A 102 15.23 10.16 3.58
CA ALA A 102 14.54 9.13 4.34
C ALA A 102 14.00 7.99 3.47
N PHE A 103 13.73 8.26 2.18
CA PHE A 103 13.07 7.35 1.26
C PHE A 103 13.78 7.28 -0.08
N ILE A 104 13.81 6.08 -0.66
CA ILE A 104 14.17 5.88 -2.06
C ILE A 104 12.89 5.93 -2.88
N ILE A 105 12.92 6.71 -3.96
CA ILE A 105 11.79 6.95 -4.84
C ILE A 105 12.19 6.52 -6.25
N LYS A 106 11.40 5.67 -6.88
CA LYS A 106 11.60 5.25 -8.27
C LYS A 106 10.30 5.38 -9.03
N SER A 107 10.39 5.74 -10.30
CA SER A 107 9.23 5.82 -11.18
C SER A 107 9.64 5.80 -12.64
N ASN A 108 8.75 5.30 -13.50
CA ASN A 108 8.89 5.47 -14.94
C ASN A 108 8.44 6.87 -15.43
N LYS A 109 7.86 7.70 -14.56
CA LYS A 109 7.38 9.06 -14.87
C LYS A 109 7.69 10.04 -13.75
N GLU A 110 8.91 10.57 -13.80
CA GLU A 110 9.44 11.50 -12.80
C GLU A 110 8.50 12.69 -12.51
N PHE A 111 7.94 13.32 -13.54
CA PHE A 111 7.03 14.45 -13.37
C PHE A 111 5.79 14.08 -12.54
N LYS A 112 5.23 12.88 -12.73
CA LYS A 112 4.01 12.44 -12.02
C LYS A 112 4.29 12.12 -10.57
N ILE A 113 5.39 11.40 -10.28
CA ILE A 113 5.74 11.09 -8.88
C ILE A 113 6.09 12.37 -8.12
N LYS A 114 6.77 13.33 -8.76
CA LYS A 114 6.99 14.67 -8.21
C LYS A 114 5.68 15.40 -7.96
N ALA A 115 4.73 15.35 -8.91
CA ALA A 115 3.42 15.97 -8.74
C ALA A 115 2.62 15.36 -7.57
N LEU A 116 2.56 14.03 -7.47
CA LEU A 116 1.93 13.32 -6.36
C LEU A 116 2.56 13.73 -5.02
N LEU A 117 3.89 13.70 -4.95
CA LEU A 117 4.63 14.01 -3.73
C LEU A 117 4.82 15.50 -3.49
N ARG A 118 4.21 16.40 -4.28
CA ARG A 118 4.06 17.82 -3.88
C ARG A 118 3.04 17.96 -2.75
N ASN A 119 2.08 17.05 -2.64
CA ASN A 119 1.13 17.04 -1.55
C ASN A 119 1.86 16.74 -0.22
N LYS A 120 1.88 17.75 0.67
CA LYS A 120 2.58 17.66 1.96
C LYS A 120 1.98 16.61 2.89
N GLU A 121 0.68 16.35 2.78
CA GLU A 121 -0.03 15.40 3.63
C GLU A 121 0.36 13.97 3.25
N ILE A 122 0.46 13.67 1.95
CA ILE A 122 0.98 12.38 1.48
C ILE A 122 2.39 12.15 2.03
N ARG A 123 3.28 13.15 1.92
CA ARG A 123 4.65 13.02 2.48
C ARG A 123 4.65 12.82 3.99
N TYR A 124 3.80 13.55 4.72
CA TYR A 124 3.68 13.43 6.17
C TYR A 124 3.19 12.03 6.59
N LEU A 125 2.16 11.51 5.92
CA LEU A 125 1.62 10.18 6.19
C LEU A 125 2.65 9.10 5.89
N ILE A 126 3.32 9.16 4.74
CA ILE A 126 4.42 8.24 4.40
C ILE A 126 5.52 8.29 5.48
N ALA A 127 5.92 9.49 5.91
CA ALA A 127 6.95 9.67 6.94
C ALA A 127 6.55 9.14 8.32
N SER A 128 5.25 9.14 8.64
CA SER A 128 4.70 8.73 9.94
C SER A 128 4.54 7.21 10.07
N LEU A 129 4.60 6.47 8.97
CA LEU A 129 4.48 5.01 8.99
C LEU A 129 5.83 4.36 9.39
N PRO A 130 5.79 3.28 10.20
CA PRO A 130 6.99 2.64 10.74
C PRO A 130 7.86 2.03 9.64
N GLU A 131 7.22 1.31 8.71
CA GLU A 131 7.82 0.78 7.49
C GLU A 131 7.07 1.37 6.30
N VAL A 132 7.74 1.50 5.15
CA VAL A 132 7.09 1.96 3.93
C VAL A 132 7.64 1.13 2.79
N ASN A 133 6.73 0.40 2.16
CA ASN A 133 6.89 -0.16 0.83
C ASN A 133 5.59 0.14 0.10
N LEU A 134 5.55 1.22 -0.68
CA LEU A 134 4.37 1.70 -1.39
C LEU A 134 4.64 1.72 -2.89
N GLU A 135 3.75 1.14 -3.69
CA GLU A 135 3.97 1.02 -5.13
C GLU A 135 2.71 1.08 -6.00
N ILE A 136 2.91 1.31 -7.29
CA ILE A 136 1.96 0.97 -8.35
C ILE A 136 2.63 0.00 -9.32
N SER A 137 2.07 -1.21 -9.45
CA SER A 137 2.58 -2.28 -10.33
C SER A 137 1.48 -2.82 -11.27
N ASP A 138 1.88 -3.39 -12.40
CA ASP A 138 1.02 -4.17 -13.31
C ASP A 138 1.08 -5.67 -13.00
N HIS A 139 1.57 -6.05 -11.82
CA HIS A 139 1.51 -7.40 -11.29
C HIS A 139 0.58 -7.44 -10.09
N LYS A 140 -0.03 -8.60 -9.87
CA LYS A 140 -0.87 -8.82 -8.70
C LYS A 140 0.00 -9.03 -7.46
N GLU A 141 -0.28 -8.31 -6.37
CA GLU A 141 0.34 -8.52 -5.06
C GLU A 141 1.90 -8.60 -5.13
N ILE A 142 2.51 -9.51 -4.36
CA ILE A 142 3.96 -9.78 -4.42
C ILE A 142 4.19 -11.03 -5.28
N TRP A 143 4.91 -10.88 -6.39
CA TRP A 143 5.24 -11.95 -7.34
C TRP A 143 4.04 -12.65 -7.99
N GLY A 144 2.86 -12.03 -8.00
CA GLY A 144 1.73 -12.57 -8.74
C GLY A 144 1.89 -12.38 -10.25
N ASP A 145 0.92 -12.91 -10.97
CA ASP A 145 0.87 -12.81 -12.42
C ASP A 145 0.72 -11.36 -12.86
N LYS A 146 1.19 -11.09 -14.09
CA LYS A 146 0.92 -9.83 -14.76
C LYS A 146 -0.58 -9.65 -14.93
N LEU A 147 -1.07 -8.48 -14.53
CA LEU A 147 -2.45 -8.06 -14.67
C LEU A 147 -2.81 -7.78 -16.14
N PRO A 148 -4.11 -7.81 -16.49
CA PRO A 148 -4.59 -7.39 -17.80
C PRO A 148 -4.16 -5.97 -18.19
N GLU A 149 -4.31 -5.63 -19.46
CA GLU A 149 -3.91 -4.32 -19.96
C GLU A 149 -4.61 -3.17 -19.21
N ASN A 150 -3.82 -2.20 -18.76
CA ASN A 150 -4.25 -1.05 -17.94
C ASN A 150 -4.77 -1.40 -16.54
N GLU A 151 -4.80 -2.66 -16.14
CA GLU A 151 -5.07 -3.07 -14.76
C GLU A 151 -3.76 -3.07 -13.95
N TYR A 152 -3.80 -2.36 -12.83
CA TYR A 152 -2.68 -2.16 -11.93
C TYR A 152 -3.16 -2.30 -10.48
N GLU A 153 -2.22 -2.40 -9.57
CA GLU A 153 -2.48 -2.41 -8.13
C GLU A 153 -1.71 -1.28 -7.47
N LEU A 154 -2.39 -0.45 -6.67
CA LEU A 154 -1.75 0.40 -5.67
C LEU A 154 -1.60 -0.43 -4.40
N SER A 155 -0.37 -0.61 -3.93
CA SER A 155 -0.07 -1.59 -2.87
C SER A 155 0.84 -1.00 -1.81
N TYR A 156 0.59 -1.37 -0.56
CA TYR A 156 1.46 -1.12 0.59
C TYR A 156 1.74 -2.43 1.32
N PHE A 157 3.00 -2.61 1.75
CA PHE A 157 3.45 -3.77 2.50
C PHE A 157 4.28 -3.38 3.74
N MET A 158 4.06 -4.10 4.83
CA MET A 158 4.84 -4.00 6.07
C MET A 158 5.09 -5.40 6.65
N ASP A 159 6.30 -5.64 7.15
CA ASP A 159 6.66 -6.91 7.79
C ASP A 159 6.00 -7.03 9.17
N GLY A 160 5.57 -8.24 9.51
CA GLY A 160 4.96 -8.56 10.80
C GLY A 160 3.45 -8.32 10.84
N GLU A 161 2.95 -8.14 12.05
CA GLU A 161 1.52 -7.95 12.34
C GLU A 161 1.24 -6.50 12.77
N ILE A 162 0.06 -6.00 12.43
CA ILE A 162 -0.44 -4.70 12.89
C ILE A 162 -1.36 -4.89 14.08
N HIS A 163 -1.06 -4.19 15.16
CA HIS A 163 -1.87 -4.20 16.39
C HIS A 163 -2.40 -2.82 16.76
N ASN A 164 -2.11 -1.80 15.94
CA ASN A 164 -2.49 -0.42 16.18
C ASN A 164 -3.50 0.05 15.13
N LEU A 165 -4.74 0.26 15.57
CA LEU A 165 -5.81 0.81 14.73
C LEU A 165 -5.49 2.18 14.15
N GLU A 166 -4.72 3.01 14.87
CA GLU A 166 -4.35 4.33 14.38
C GLU A 166 -3.46 4.21 13.13
N THR A 167 -2.54 3.24 13.10
CA THR A 167 -1.72 2.96 11.92
C THR A 167 -2.60 2.56 10.72
N LEU A 168 -3.65 1.76 10.95
CA LEU A 168 -4.61 1.39 9.89
C LEU A 168 -5.40 2.61 9.37
N LYS A 169 -5.80 3.52 10.27
CA LYS A 169 -6.47 4.79 9.89
C LYS A 169 -5.55 5.70 9.08
N LEU A 170 -4.27 5.82 9.46
CA LEU A 170 -3.27 6.58 8.70
C LEU A 170 -3.05 5.98 7.30
N LEU A 171 -2.99 4.65 7.19
CA LEU A 171 -2.91 3.95 5.90
C LEU A 171 -4.14 4.20 5.03
N LEU A 172 -5.34 4.13 5.61
CA LEU A 172 -6.57 4.45 4.89
C LEU A 172 -6.59 5.89 4.39
N GLN A 173 -6.17 6.85 5.22
CA GLN A 173 -6.06 8.25 4.82
C GLN A 173 -5.05 8.41 3.67
N LEU A 174 -3.89 7.74 3.75
CA LEU A 174 -2.87 7.77 2.72
C LEU A 174 -3.40 7.24 1.38
N PHE A 175 -4.06 6.09 1.38
CA PHE A 175 -4.64 5.51 0.15
C PHE A 175 -5.70 6.42 -0.46
N LYS A 176 -6.61 6.96 0.35
CA LYS A 176 -7.64 7.90 -0.13
C LYS A 176 -7.02 9.13 -0.79
N LEU A 177 -5.98 9.71 -0.19
CA LEU A 177 -5.29 10.88 -0.75
C LEU A 177 -4.53 10.55 -2.04
N ILE A 178 -3.85 9.40 -2.09
CA ILE A 178 -3.15 8.97 -3.30
C ILE A 178 -4.15 8.76 -4.45
N LEU A 179 -5.25 8.04 -4.20
CA LEU A 179 -6.28 7.81 -5.22
C LEU A 179 -6.88 9.12 -5.74
N ASP A 180 -7.14 10.07 -4.86
CA ASP A 180 -7.65 11.40 -5.23
C ASP A 180 -6.66 12.17 -6.10
N GLU A 181 -5.39 12.24 -5.71
CA GLU A 181 -4.35 12.92 -6.49
C GLU A 181 -4.12 12.22 -7.84
N LEU A 182 -4.08 10.89 -7.88
CA LEU A 182 -3.95 10.12 -9.12
C LEU A 182 -5.11 10.38 -10.08
N TYR A 183 -6.33 10.47 -9.56
CA TYR A 183 -7.53 10.79 -10.34
C TYR A 183 -7.48 12.23 -10.86
N LEU A 184 -7.14 13.21 -10.01
CA LEU A 184 -6.99 14.62 -10.39
C LEU A 184 -5.91 14.83 -11.46
N MET A 185 -4.82 14.07 -11.41
CA MET A 185 -3.77 14.07 -12.42
C MET A 185 -4.14 13.29 -13.70
N ASN A 186 -5.37 12.76 -13.81
CA ASN A 186 -5.82 11.92 -14.91
C ASN A 186 -4.91 10.69 -15.14
N SER A 187 -4.33 10.15 -14.06
CA SER A 187 -3.48 8.95 -14.10
C SER A 187 -4.29 7.67 -13.98
N ILE A 188 -5.41 7.72 -13.25
CA ILE A 188 -6.34 6.60 -13.08
C ILE A 188 -7.76 6.99 -13.51
N SER A 189 -8.61 6.00 -13.74
CA SER A 189 -10.08 6.18 -13.95
C SER A 189 -10.88 5.67 -12.76
#